data_AF-A0A383DCP2-F1
#
_entry.id   AF-A0A383DCP2-F1
#
_cell.length_a   1.000
_cell.length_b   1.000
_cell.length_c   1.000
_cell.angle_alpha   90.00
_cell.angle_beta   90.00
_cell.angle_gamma   90.00
#
_symmetry.space_group_name_H-M   'P 1'
#
loop_
_entity.id
_entity.type
_entity.pdbx_description
1 polymer ?
#
loop_
_entity_poly.entity_id
_entity_poly.type
_entity_poly.pdbx_seq_one_letter_code
_entity_poly.pdbx_strand_id
1 'polypeptide(L)'
;MLKKTLSILSILTLFLNCSAAEEKEADDHKPALEGAVPGKWTQDYDAALKVAAEKNLPLMLNFTGSDWCGWCKIMDKNVFADHKEWGAYAKDNLMLVTLDFPNDKTIVPAKWVSRNNELKGKFAVRGYPTYIVL
;
A
#
# COMPACT_ATOMS: atom_id res chain seq x y z
N MET A 1 -3.65 59.34 30.90
CA MET A 1 -2.70 59.90 29.93
C MET A 1 -2.01 58.74 29.21
N LEU A 2 -2.31 58.61 27.92
CA LEU A 2 -1.77 57.63 26.96
C LEU A 2 -0.35 58.00 26.52
N LYS A 3 0.44 56.99 26.12
CA LYS A 3 1.18 56.82 24.84
C LYS A 3 2.25 55.72 25.03
N LYS A 4 2.08 54.49 24.53
CA LYS A 4 2.35 53.98 23.16
C LYS A 4 3.73 54.37 22.61
N THR A 5 4.57 53.35 22.35
CA THR A 5 5.34 53.00 21.12
C THR A 5 6.56 52.14 21.53
N LEU A 6 6.67 50.85 21.19
CA LEU A 6 6.94 50.20 19.89
C LEU A 6 8.42 50.33 19.42
N SER A 7 9.00 49.17 19.07
CA SER A 7 10.16 48.90 18.18
C SER A 7 11.34 48.20 18.88
N ILE A 8 11.45 46.87 18.81
CA ILE A 8 12.00 46.04 17.70
C ILE A 8 13.53 46.19 17.58
N LEU A 9 14.28 45.15 17.98
CA LEU A 9 15.56 44.85 17.36
C LEU A 9 15.87 43.34 17.43
N SER A 10 15.66 42.68 16.30
CA SER A 10 16.47 41.59 15.75
C SER A 10 16.57 40.27 16.52
N ILE A 11 15.58 39.40 16.36
CA ILE A 11 15.82 37.95 16.39
C ILE A 11 15.80 37.46 14.94
N LEU A 12 17.02 37.20 14.48
CA LEU A 12 17.44 36.54 13.26
C LEU A 12 16.49 35.38 12.89
N THR A 13 15.61 35.62 11.92
CA THR A 13 14.86 34.56 11.23
C THR A 13 15.83 33.81 10.35
N LEU A 14 16.42 32.75 10.91
CA LEU A 14 17.04 31.71 10.11
C LEU A 14 15.90 30.97 9.39
N PHE A 15 15.54 31.45 8.20
CA PHE A 15 14.83 30.62 7.23
C PHE A 15 15.78 29.50 6.84
N LEU A 16 15.75 28.42 7.63
CA LEU A 16 16.36 27.16 7.29
C LEU A 16 15.52 26.58 6.15
N ASN A 17 15.89 26.99 4.95
CA ASN A 17 15.59 26.30 3.71
C ASN A 17 16.33 24.95 3.78
N CYS A 18 15.80 24.01 4.56
CA CYS A 18 16.25 22.64 4.56
C CYS A 18 15.31 21.88 3.64
N SER A 19 15.86 21.57 2.47
CA SER A 19 15.38 20.62 1.48
C SER A 19 14.18 19.80 1.92
N ALA A 20 13.14 19.76 1.08
CA ALA A 20 12.31 18.58 0.96
C ALA A 20 13.26 17.41 0.64
N ALA A 21 13.80 16.80 1.70
CA ALA A 21 14.32 15.46 1.64
C ALA A 21 13.07 14.61 1.50
N GLU A 22 12.78 14.20 0.26
CA GLU A 22 11.97 13.01 0.04
C GLU A 22 12.53 11.94 0.97
N GLU A 23 11.80 11.65 2.04
CA GLU A 23 12.05 10.50 2.86
C GLU A 23 12.09 9.31 1.91
N LYS A 24 13.24 8.66 1.85
CA LYS A 24 13.43 7.45 1.07
C LYS A 24 12.50 6.39 1.69
N GLU A 25 11.28 6.32 1.17
CA GLU A 25 10.20 5.43 1.62
C GLU A 25 10.76 4.00 1.63
N ALA A 26 10.81 3.40 2.81
CA ALA A 26 11.35 2.08 3.02
C ALA A 26 10.48 1.06 2.27
N ASP A 27 11.10 0.32 1.35
CA ASP A 27 10.58 -0.88 0.68
C ASP A 27 9.05 -0.92 0.50
N ASP A 28 8.54 -0.05 -0.38
CA ASP A 28 7.11 0.15 -0.71
C ASP A 28 6.38 -1.12 -1.21
N HIS A 29 7.10 -2.22 -1.41
CA HIS A 29 6.54 -3.41 -2.03
C HIS A 29 6.08 -4.51 -1.09
N LYS A 30 6.45 -4.43 0.20
CA LYS A 30 5.92 -5.40 1.15
C LYS A 30 4.48 -5.03 1.53
N PRO A 31 3.50 -5.94 1.36
CA PRO A 31 2.13 -5.65 1.75
C PRO A 31 2.02 -5.37 3.25
N ALA A 32 1.27 -4.33 3.62
CA ALA A 32 0.91 -4.06 5.00
C ALA A 32 0.17 -5.25 5.60
N LEU A 33 0.45 -5.57 6.86
CA LEU A 33 -0.24 -6.65 7.55
C LEU A 33 -1.63 -6.17 8.03
N GLU A 34 -1.71 -5.02 8.69
CA GLU A 34 -2.97 -4.50 9.21
C GLU A 34 -3.34 -3.17 8.56
N GLY A 35 -4.64 -2.90 8.46
CA GLY A 35 -5.15 -1.66 7.89
C GLY A 35 -5.00 -1.58 6.37
N ALA A 36 -5.46 -0.48 5.80
CA ALA A 36 -5.51 -0.29 4.35
C ALA A 36 -5.33 1.18 3.98
N VAL A 37 -4.48 1.44 2.98
CA VAL A 37 -4.25 2.77 2.40
C VAL A 37 -4.39 2.65 0.88
N PRO A 38 -5.16 3.53 0.20
CA PRO A 38 -5.28 3.51 -1.25
C PRO A 38 -3.92 3.51 -1.97
N GLY A 39 -3.81 2.69 -3.02
CA GLY A 39 -2.58 2.47 -3.78
C GLY A 39 -1.45 1.72 -3.08
N LYS A 40 -1.60 1.35 -1.81
CA LYS A 40 -0.61 0.52 -1.10
C LYS A 40 -1.17 -0.88 -0.89
N TRP A 41 -0.36 -1.90 -1.11
CA TRP A 41 -0.76 -3.29 -0.93
C TRP A 41 -1.00 -3.59 0.55
N THR A 42 -2.08 -4.30 0.87
CA THR A 42 -2.35 -4.83 2.22
C THR A 42 -2.79 -6.29 2.17
N GLN A 43 -2.47 -7.05 3.22
CA GLN A 43 -3.07 -8.36 3.45
C GLN A 43 -4.39 -8.27 4.21
N ASP A 44 -4.72 -7.14 4.83
CA ASP A 44 -5.97 -6.91 5.58
C ASP A 44 -7.15 -6.64 4.63
N TYR A 45 -7.74 -7.73 4.13
CA TYR A 45 -8.87 -7.69 3.22
C TYR A 45 -10.10 -6.98 3.81
N ASP A 46 -10.34 -7.11 5.11
CA ASP A 46 -11.53 -6.51 5.74
C ASP A 46 -11.36 -5.00 5.90
N ALA A 47 -10.16 -4.52 6.24
CA ALA A 47 -9.85 -3.10 6.21
C ALA A 47 -9.92 -2.55 4.79
N ALA A 48 -9.40 -3.29 3.80
CA ALA A 48 -9.44 -2.87 2.41
C ALA A 48 -10.87 -2.75 1.87
N LEU A 49 -11.77 -3.70 2.20
CA LEU A 49 -13.19 -3.61 1.86
C LEU A 49 -13.85 -2.34 2.41
N LYS A 50 -13.57 -2.00 3.68
CA LYS A 50 -14.11 -0.79 4.32
C LYS A 50 -13.61 0.46 3.60
N VAL A 51 -12.30 0.58 3.40
CA VAL A 51 -11.69 1.74 2.75
C VAL A 51 -12.17 1.87 1.30
N ALA A 52 -12.26 0.77 0.56
CA ALA A 52 -12.76 0.75 -0.81
C ALA A 52 -14.21 1.25 -0.89
N ALA A 53 -15.08 0.77 0.01
CA ALA A 53 -16.47 1.23 0.08
C ALA A 53 -16.59 2.70 0.48
N GLU A 54 -15.84 3.14 1.49
CA GLU A 54 -15.85 4.54 1.97
C GLU A 54 -15.35 5.53 0.91
N LYS A 55 -14.33 5.14 0.14
CA LYS A 55 -13.69 5.98 -0.88
C LYS A 55 -14.22 5.74 -2.29
N ASN A 56 -15.18 4.82 -2.45
CA ASN A 56 -15.72 4.39 -3.73
C ASN A 56 -14.61 4.00 -4.73
N LEU A 57 -13.63 3.22 -4.25
CA LEU A 57 -12.52 2.71 -5.06
C LEU A 57 -12.78 1.24 -5.42
N PRO A 58 -12.49 0.82 -6.67
CA PRO A 58 -12.47 -0.59 -7.00
C PRO A 58 -11.39 -1.32 -6.19
N LEU A 59 -11.68 -2.58 -5.85
CA LEU A 59 -10.78 -3.44 -5.09
C LEU A 59 -10.02 -4.36 -6.04
N MET A 60 -8.71 -4.24 -6.11
CA MET A 60 -7.85 -5.14 -6.88
C MET A 60 -7.23 -6.20 -5.97
N LEU A 61 -7.60 -7.46 -6.22
CA LEU A 61 -7.07 -8.63 -5.52
C LEU A 61 -5.91 -9.22 -6.31
N ASN A 62 -4.78 -9.41 -5.65
CA ASN A 62 -3.60 -10.09 -6.16
C ASN A 62 -3.44 -11.44 -5.46
N PHE A 63 -3.80 -12.52 -6.15
CA PHE A 63 -3.50 -13.88 -5.72
C PHE A 63 -2.08 -14.21 -6.15
N THR A 64 -1.19 -14.46 -5.18
CA THR A 64 0.26 -14.64 -5.42
C THR A 64 0.87 -15.76 -4.58
N GLY A 65 2.10 -16.14 -4.90
CA GLY A 65 2.97 -16.98 -4.07
C GLY A 65 4.32 -16.29 -3.93
N SER A 66 4.45 -15.39 -2.96
CA SER A 66 5.54 -14.38 -2.92
C SER A 66 6.96 -14.96 -2.89
N ASP A 67 7.15 -16.17 -2.36
CA ASP A 67 8.46 -16.80 -2.18
C ASP A 67 8.80 -17.85 -3.26
N TRP A 68 7.82 -18.43 -3.97
CA TRP A 68 8.05 -19.50 -4.95
C TRP A 68 7.56 -19.22 -6.38
N CYS A 69 6.64 -18.27 -6.58
CA CYS A 69 6.08 -17.98 -7.90
C CYS A 69 6.99 -17.02 -8.70
N GLY A 70 7.75 -17.54 -9.66
CA GLY A 70 8.65 -16.74 -10.50
C GLY A 70 7.95 -15.63 -11.29
N TRP A 71 6.82 -15.94 -11.92
CA TRP A 71 6.03 -14.95 -12.68
C TRP A 71 5.45 -13.85 -11.79
N CYS A 72 5.07 -14.18 -10.56
CA CYS A 72 4.58 -13.21 -9.59
C CYS A 72 5.68 -12.20 -9.25
N LYS A 73 6.90 -12.67 -8.97
CA LYS A 73 8.07 -11.80 -8.70
C LYS A 73 8.44 -10.91 -9.89
N ILE A 74 8.32 -11.43 -11.12
CA ILE A 74 8.56 -10.66 -12.35
C ILE A 74 7.54 -9.53 -12.49
N MET A 75 6.26 -9.81 -12.26
CA MET A 75 5.18 -8.81 -12.34
C MET A 75 5.33 -7.75 -11.24
N ASP A 76 5.61 -8.19 -10.01
CA ASP A 76 5.86 -7.33 -8.86
C ASP A 76 6.98 -6.32 -9.15
N LYS A 77 8.14 -6.83 -9.58
CA LYS A 77 9.28 -6.00 -9.95
C LYS A 77 8.96 -5.06 -11.12
N ASN A 78 8.56 -5.62 -12.26
CA ASN A 78 8.51 -4.89 -13.53
C ASN A 78 7.23 -4.08 -13.75
N VAL A 79 6.27 -4.09 -12.82
CA VAL A 79 5.03 -3.31 -12.95
C VAL A 79 4.74 -2.55 -11.67
N PHE A 80 4.74 -3.24 -10.54
CA PHE A 80 4.27 -2.63 -9.30
C PHE A 80 5.39 -1.85 -8.59
N ALA A 81 6.61 -2.37 -8.54
CA ALA A 81 7.73 -1.79 -7.79
C ALA A 81 8.54 -0.76 -8.59
N ASP A 82 8.88 -1.09 -9.83
CA ASP A 82 9.85 -0.28 -10.61
C ASP A 82 9.23 0.95 -11.29
N HIS A 83 7.90 1.13 -11.25
CA HIS A 83 7.19 2.18 -12.00
C HIS A 83 6.45 3.18 -11.13
N LYS A 84 6.93 4.43 -11.12
CA LYS A 84 6.29 5.56 -10.41
C LYS A 84 4.88 5.85 -10.93
N GLU A 85 4.67 5.66 -12.23
CA GLU A 85 3.39 5.87 -12.90
C GLU A 85 2.32 4.91 -12.37
N TRP A 86 2.69 3.65 -12.10
CA TRP A 86 1.78 2.69 -11.48
C TRP A 86 1.40 3.12 -10.07
N GLY A 87 2.38 3.47 -9.23
CA GLY A 87 2.12 3.92 -7.86
C GLY A 87 1.19 5.14 -7.81
N ALA A 88 1.42 6.11 -8.70
CA ALA A 88 0.56 7.29 -8.84
C ALA A 88 -0.87 6.91 -9.26
N TYR A 89 -1.02 6.06 -10.28
CA TYR A 89 -2.32 5.58 -10.71
C TYR A 89 -3.04 4.81 -9.59
N ALA A 90 -2.38 3.85 -8.95
CA ALA A 90 -2.99 3.00 -7.94
C ALA A 90 -3.45 3.80 -6.72
N LYS A 91 -2.69 4.82 -6.30
CA LYS A 91 -3.03 5.71 -5.18
C LYS A 91 -4.39 6.38 -5.35
N ASP A 92 -4.69 6.84 -6.55
CA ASP A 92 -5.90 7.62 -6.82
C ASP A 92 -7.07 6.74 -7.30
N ASN A 93 -6.80 5.52 -7.76
CA ASN A 93 -7.80 4.71 -8.47
C ASN A 93 -8.09 3.35 -7.85
N LEU A 94 -7.26 2.82 -6.94
CA LEU A 94 -7.37 1.43 -6.50
C LEU A 94 -7.22 1.29 -4.98
N MET A 95 -7.99 0.35 -4.43
CA MET A 95 -7.62 -0.30 -3.17
C MET A 95 -6.99 -1.66 -3.51
N LEU A 96 -5.76 -1.90 -3.03
CA LEU A 96 -4.94 -3.04 -3.40
C LEU A 96 -4.88 -4.08 -2.28
N VAL A 97 -5.15 -5.35 -2.59
CA VAL A 97 -5.07 -6.47 -1.63
C VAL A 97 -4.16 -7.57 -2.13
N THR A 98 -3.25 -8.01 -1.28
CA THR A 98 -2.43 -9.20 -1.51
C THR A 98 -3.03 -10.40 -0.78
N LEU A 99 -3.41 -11.42 -1.54
CA LEU A 99 -3.83 -12.73 -1.06
C LEU A 99 -2.71 -13.72 -1.37
N ASP A 100 -1.77 -13.84 -0.43
CA ASP A 100 -0.56 -14.64 -0.63
C ASP A 100 -0.74 -16.11 -0.19
N PHE A 101 -0.04 -16.99 -0.90
CA PHE A 101 0.02 -18.44 -0.70
C PHE A 101 1.49 -18.91 -0.69
N PRO A 102 2.30 -18.44 0.26
CA PRO A 102 3.74 -18.73 0.32
C PRO A 102 4.03 -20.15 0.81
N ASN A 103 5.23 -20.64 0.54
CA ASN A 103 5.76 -21.86 1.19
C ASN A 103 6.17 -21.56 2.64
N ASP A 104 6.79 -20.40 2.88
CA ASP A 104 7.06 -19.89 4.21
C ASP A 104 5.77 -19.38 4.87
N LYS A 105 5.29 -20.16 5.84
CA LYS A 105 4.06 -19.89 6.59
C LYS A 105 4.16 -18.66 7.52
N THR A 106 5.33 -18.04 7.66
CA THR A 106 5.50 -16.83 8.49
C THR A 106 5.14 -15.55 7.75
N ILE A 107 5.08 -15.56 6.41
CA ILE A 107 4.78 -14.39 5.58
C ILE A 107 3.31 -13.95 5.71
N VAL A 108 2.40 -14.92 5.91
CA VAL A 108 0.96 -14.67 6.10
C VAL A 108 0.57 -15.01 7.54
N PRO A 109 0.13 -14.02 8.34
CA PRO A 109 -0.45 -14.25 9.65
C PRO A 109 -1.54 -15.34 9.64
N ALA A 110 -1.48 -16.24 10.61
CA ALA A 110 -2.33 -17.43 10.68
C ALA A 110 -3.84 -17.10 10.58
N LYS A 111 -4.26 -15.94 11.09
CA LYS A 111 -5.66 -15.47 11.03
C LYS A 111 -6.18 -15.25 9.60
N TRP A 112 -5.33 -15.07 8.60
CA TRP A 112 -5.75 -14.85 7.22
C TRP A 112 -5.65 -16.08 6.32
N VAL A 113 -4.94 -17.13 6.74
CA VAL A 113 -4.75 -18.33 5.90
C VAL A 113 -6.09 -18.97 5.52
N SER A 114 -7.01 -19.12 6.47
CA SER A 114 -8.35 -19.67 6.19
C SER A 114 -9.14 -18.78 5.22
N ARG A 115 -9.13 -17.46 5.46
CA ARG A 115 -9.80 -16.47 4.60
C ARG A 115 -9.22 -16.44 3.18
N ASN A 116 -7.89 -16.51 3.02
CA ASN A 116 -7.26 -16.55 1.71
C ASN A 116 -7.69 -17.80 0.92
N ASN A 117 -7.77 -18.96 1.58
CA ASN A 117 -8.24 -20.19 0.95
C ASN A 117 -9.72 -20.11 0.55
N GLU A 118 -10.57 -19.51 1.39
CA GLU A 118 -11.98 -19.27 1.06
C GLU A 118 -12.10 -18.37 -0.17
N LEU A 119 -11.39 -17.24 -0.21
CA LEU A 119 -11.42 -16.32 -1.35
C LEU A 119 -10.88 -16.96 -2.63
N LYS A 120 -9.82 -17.77 -2.55
CA LYS A 120 -9.32 -18.56 -3.69
C LYS A 120 -10.39 -19.49 -4.24
N GLY A 121 -11.12 -20.17 -3.36
CA GLY A 121 -12.25 -21.03 -3.73
C GLY A 121 -13.40 -20.24 -4.37
N LYS A 122 -13.82 -19.15 -3.73
CA LYS A 122 -14.89 -18.25 -4.17
C LYS A 122 -14.67 -17.73 -5.59
N PHE A 123 -13.44 -17.31 -5.89
CA PHE A 123 -13.07 -16.78 -7.20
C PHE A 123 -12.50 -17.83 -8.16
N ALA A 124 -12.58 -19.12 -7.81
CA ALA A 124 -12.09 -20.23 -8.61
C ALA A 124 -10.64 -20.07 -9.11
N VAL A 125 -9.77 -19.46 -8.31
CA VAL A 125 -8.37 -19.20 -8.68
C VAL A 125 -7.59 -20.51 -8.69
N ARG A 126 -7.02 -20.85 -9.85
CA ARG A 126 -6.27 -22.11 -10.08
C ARG A 126 -4.77 -21.92 -10.32
N GLY A 127 -4.32 -20.68 -10.59
CA GLY A 127 -2.93 -20.39 -10.92
C GLY A 127 -2.48 -19.02 -10.39
N TYR A 128 -1.17 -18.77 -10.46
CA TYR A 128 -0.54 -17.57 -9.94
C TYR A 128 0.44 -16.98 -10.97
N PRO A 129 0.52 -15.65 -11.11
CA PRO A 129 -0.35 -14.67 -10.46
C PRO A 129 -1.77 -14.69 -11.06
N THR A 130 -2.78 -14.34 -10.26
CA THR A 130 -4.14 -14.04 -10.76
C THR A 130 -4.60 -12.71 -10.16
N TYR A 131 -5.14 -11.83 -11.01
CA TYR A 131 -5.68 -10.54 -10.61
C TYR A 131 -7.18 -10.48 -10.83
N ILE A 132 -7.91 -9.92 -9.87
CA ILE A 132 -9.36 -9.70 -9.95
C ILE A 132 -9.66 -8.28 -9.51
N VAL A 133 -10.49 -7.56 -10.28
CA VAL A 133 -10.97 -6.23 -9.94
C VAL A 133 -12.47 -6.31 -9.68
N LEU A 134 -12.91 -5.81 -8.53
CA LEU A 134 -14.31 -5.79 -8.06
C LEU A 134 -14.85 -4.37 -8.03
#